data_AF-A0A4P7ZVV7-F1
#
_entry.id   AF-A0A4P7ZVV7-F1
#
_cell.length_a   1.000
_cell.length_b   1.000
_cell.length_c   1.000
_cell.angle_alpha   90.00
_cell.angle_beta   90.00
_cell.angle_gamma   90.00
#
_symmetry.space_group_name_H-M   'P 1'
#
loop_
_entity.id
_entity.type
_entity.pdbx_description
1 polymer ?
#
loop_
_entity_poly.entity_id
_entity_poly.type
_entity_poly.pdbx_seq_one_letter_code
_entity_poly.pdbx_strand_id
1 'polypeptide(L)'
;MADILFDGLPVLDLLEIAPSTSVVAQITQRDQSSISRIYRQVSRRLGLEFRKHTDGRYRASANQVLLEGLRRSWQWLRLQASPAEPRWLACGHAGQVHAALQPTLVQHCSHPQQIEALLLERVLDLAVLTLPEAVAPRSDGELVEIPLLRHAGGVDRIAVRRDLQDQPALQALIEALQRQAQQHLRQHPEQEWLG
;
A
#
# COMPACT_ATOMS: atom_id res chain seq x y z
N MET A 1 17.60 -7.68 -19.64
CA MET A 1 16.19 -8.12 -19.75
C MET A 1 15.58 -7.92 -18.37
N ALA A 2 14.42 -7.27 -18.24
CA ALA A 2 13.85 -6.99 -16.92
C ALA A 2 13.50 -8.29 -16.19
N ASP A 3 13.95 -8.42 -14.95
CA ASP A 3 13.57 -9.54 -14.08
C ASP A 3 12.09 -9.39 -13.71
N ILE A 4 11.30 -10.47 -13.80
CA ILE A 4 9.86 -10.38 -13.56
C ILE A 4 9.56 -9.98 -12.11
N LEU A 5 10.31 -10.52 -11.15
CA LEU A 5 10.08 -10.27 -9.73
C LEU A 5 10.69 -8.95 -9.28
N PHE A 6 11.92 -8.64 -9.71
CA PHE A 6 12.65 -7.48 -9.19
C PHE A 6 12.46 -6.18 -10.00
N ASP A 7 12.18 -6.27 -11.31
CA ASP A 7 11.93 -5.10 -12.16
C ASP A 7 10.46 -4.99 -12.57
N GLY A 8 9.83 -6.12 -12.87
CA GLY A 8 8.50 -6.17 -13.49
C GLY A 8 7.38 -5.91 -12.49
N LEU A 9 7.32 -6.74 -11.45
CA LEU A 9 6.26 -6.71 -10.46
C LEU A 9 6.18 -5.38 -9.69
N PRO A 10 7.30 -4.74 -9.28
CA PRO A 10 7.24 -3.39 -8.70
C PRO A 10 6.60 -2.36 -9.62
N VAL A 11 6.84 -2.44 -10.93
CA VAL A 11 6.21 -1.53 -11.90
C VAL A 11 4.70 -1.80 -12.03
N LEU A 12 4.28 -3.06 -12.04
CA LEU A 12 2.85 -3.41 -12.06
C LEU A 12 2.14 -2.87 -10.81
N ASP A 13 2.68 -3.19 -9.64
CA ASP A 13 2.09 -2.82 -8.36
C ASP A 13 2.02 -1.29 -8.20
N LEU A 14 3.08 -0.56 -8.56
CA LEU A 14 3.06 0.91 -8.53
C LEU A 14 2.04 1.51 -9.51
N LEU A 15 1.78 0.87 -10.66
CA LEU A 15 0.74 1.32 -11.60
C LEU A 15 -0.68 1.05 -11.09
N GLU A 16 -0.88 0.02 -10.25
CA GLU A 16 -2.17 -0.22 -9.60
C GLU A 16 -2.44 0.80 -8.49
N ILE A 17 -1.41 1.23 -7.76
CA ILE A 17 -1.56 2.21 -6.69
C ILE A 17 -1.59 3.66 -7.24
N ALA A 18 -0.69 4.01 -8.17
CA ALA A 18 -0.62 5.32 -8.82
C ALA A 18 -0.80 5.14 -10.35
N PRO A 19 -2.04 5.31 -10.89
CA PRO A 19 -2.38 4.90 -12.25
C PRO A 19 -1.92 5.88 -13.34
N SER A 20 -0.66 6.30 -13.24
CA SER A 20 0.05 7.16 -14.18
C SER A 20 1.47 6.65 -14.38
N THR A 21 1.79 6.30 -15.63
CA THR A 21 3.15 5.90 -16.01
C THR A 21 4.19 7.00 -15.78
N SER A 22 3.79 8.28 -15.79
CA SER A 22 4.71 9.38 -15.50
C SER A 22 5.04 9.48 -14.01
N VAL A 23 4.06 9.24 -13.13
CA VAL A 23 4.27 9.21 -11.68
C VAL A 23 5.15 8.01 -11.30
N VAL A 24 4.85 6.83 -11.85
CA VAL A 24 5.67 5.62 -11.61
C VAL A 24 7.10 5.81 -12.13
N ALA A 25 7.28 6.49 -13.27
CA ALA A 25 8.59 6.85 -13.80
C ALA A 25 9.40 7.73 -12.83
N GLN A 26 8.76 8.74 -12.22
CA GLN A 26 9.39 9.59 -11.21
C GLN A 26 9.82 8.80 -9.96
N ILE A 27 8.92 7.96 -9.43
CA ILE A 27 9.19 7.15 -8.23
C ILE A 27 10.35 6.19 -8.46
N THR A 28 10.39 5.54 -9.63
CA THR A 28 11.40 4.54 -9.95
C THR A 28 12.67 5.14 -10.58
N GLN A 29 12.73 6.46 -10.77
CA GLN A 29 13.80 7.16 -11.48
C GLN A 29 14.10 6.57 -12.87
N ARG A 30 13.05 6.21 -13.60
CA ARG A 30 13.11 5.68 -14.98
C ARG A 30 12.36 6.59 -15.92
N ASP A 31 12.56 6.44 -17.23
CA ASP A 31 11.74 7.15 -18.21
C ASP A 31 10.37 6.49 -18.38
N GLN A 32 9.35 7.29 -18.70
CA GLN A 32 7.97 6.84 -18.91
C GLN A 32 7.86 5.75 -20.00
N SER A 33 8.71 5.81 -21.03
CA SER A 33 8.69 4.83 -22.11
C SER A 33 9.20 3.47 -21.65
N SER A 34 10.17 3.44 -20.74
CA SER A 34 10.68 2.24 -20.06
C SER A 34 9.62 1.63 -19.16
N ILE A 35 8.90 2.44 -18.37
CA ILE A 35 7.75 1.95 -17.59
C ILE A 35 6.73 1.28 -18.50
N SER A 36 6.39 1.93 -19.61
CA SER A 36 5.44 1.40 -20.59
C SER A 36 5.93 0.10 -21.23
N ARG A 37 7.22 -0.01 -21.51
CA ARG A 37 7.84 -1.21 -22.08
C ARG A 37 7.82 -2.37 -21.07
N ILE A 38 8.18 -2.10 -19.82
CA ILE A 38 8.25 -3.10 -18.74
C ILE A 38 6.88 -3.71 -18.49
N TYR A 39 5.84 -2.92 -18.17
CA TYR A 39 4.53 -3.51 -17.84
C TYR A 39 3.93 -4.27 -19.02
N ARG A 40 4.08 -3.77 -20.27
CA ARG A 40 3.58 -4.46 -21.47
C ARG A 40 4.31 -5.77 -21.72
N GLN A 41 5.62 -5.81 -21.47
CA GLN A 41 6.41 -7.02 -21.62
C GLN A 41 6.02 -8.05 -20.56
N VAL A 42 5.95 -7.66 -19.30
CA VAL A 42 5.57 -8.55 -18.19
C VAL A 42 4.15 -9.06 -18.37
N SER A 43 3.20 -8.15 -18.67
CA SER A 43 1.80 -8.48 -18.97
C SER A 43 1.67 -9.54 -20.06
N ARG A 44 2.42 -9.41 -21.15
CA ARG A 44 2.42 -10.38 -22.25
C ARG A 44 3.04 -11.72 -21.86
N ARG A 45 4.19 -11.70 -21.16
CA ARG A 45 4.90 -12.93 -20.77
C ARG A 45 4.10 -13.77 -19.78
N LEU A 46 3.35 -13.11 -18.90
CA LEU A 46 2.56 -13.75 -17.86
C LEU A 46 1.08 -13.91 -18.24
N GLY A 47 0.66 -13.42 -19.41
CA GLY A 47 -0.73 -13.47 -19.86
C GLY A 47 -1.71 -12.73 -18.93
N LEU A 48 -1.31 -11.59 -18.38
CA LEU A 48 -2.10 -10.87 -17.34
C LEU A 48 -3.22 -10.00 -17.91
N GLU A 49 -3.16 -9.68 -19.20
CA GLU A 49 -4.01 -8.64 -19.82
C GLU A 49 -3.98 -7.29 -19.06
N PHE A 50 -2.84 -6.98 -18.43
CA PHE A 50 -2.66 -5.79 -17.61
C PHE A 50 -2.77 -4.52 -18.45
N ARG A 51 -3.77 -3.69 -18.16
CA ARG A 51 -4.09 -2.46 -18.88
C ARG A 51 -4.82 -1.47 -17.99
N LYS A 52 -4.96 -0.23 -18.46
CA LYS A 52 -5.79 0.79 -17.82
C LYS A 52 -7.27 0.53 -18.13
N HIS A 53 -8.12 0.41 -17.11
CA HIS A 53 -9.55 0.18 -17.21
C HIS A 53 -10.32 1.50 -17.25
N THR A 54 -11.64 1.40 -17.41
CA THR A 54 -12.58 2.54 -17.58
C THR A 54 -12.65 3.44 -16.35
N ASP A 55 -12.36 2.89 -15.17
CA ASP A 55 -12.18 3.61 -13.91
C ASP A 55 -10.85 4.38 -13.81
N GLY A 56 -10.04 4.35 -14.88
CA GLY A 56 -8.76 5.01 -14.95
C GLY A 56 -7.65 4.28 -14.20
N ARG A 57 -7.77 2.97 -13.92
CA ARG A 57 -6.78 2.22 -13.12
C ARG A 57 -6.11 1.12 -13.91
N TYR A 58 -4.84 0.87 -13.63
CA TYR A 58 -4.21 -0.35 -14.12
C TYR A 58 -4.61 -1.53 -13.23
N ARG A 59 -4.91 -2.67 -13.85
CA ARG A 59 -5.09 -3.96 -13.17
C ARG A 59 -5.00 -5.11 -14.18
N ALA A 60 -4.61 -6.28 -13.71
CA ALA A 60 -4.68 -7.52 -14.49
C ALA A 60 -6.14 -7.99 -14.64
N SER A 61 -6.52 -8.46 -15.83
CA SER A 61 -7.83 -9.13 -16.07
C SER A 61 -7.71 -10.63 -16.30
N ALA A 62 -6.49 -11.17 -16.34
CA ALA A 62 -6.23 -12.59 -16.52
C ALA A 62 -5.08 -13.07 -15.61
N ASN A 63 -5.00 -14.40 -15.42
CA ASN A 63 -3.94 -15.07 -14.65
C ASN A 63 -3.70 -14.50 -13.24
N GLN A 64 -4.79 -14.14 -12.55
CA GLN A 64 -4.76 -13.57 -11.19
C GLN A 64 -4.06 -14.50 -10.18
N VAL A 65 -4.29 -15.82 -10.26
CA VAL A 65 -3.64 -16.82 -9.38
C VAL A 65 -2.11 -16.80 -9.52
N LEU A 66 -1.61 -16.66 -10.75
CA LEU A 66 -0.17 -16.55 -11.01
C LEU A 66 0.38 -15.24 -10.45
N LEU A 67 -0.32 -14.12 -10.68
CA LEU A 67 0.07 -12.82 -10.16
C LEU A 67 0.10 -12.81 -8.63
N GLU A 68 -0.89 -13.42 -7.98
CA GLU A 68 -0.93 -13.57 -6.52
C GLU A 68 0.27 -14.38 -6.01
N GLY A 69 0.59 -15.51 -6.65
CA GLY A 69 1.77 -16.31 -6.30
C GLY A 69 3.09 -15.54 -6.44
N LEU A 70 3.24 -14.74 -7.49
CA LEU A 70 4.39 -13.85 -7.69
C LEU A 70 4.45 -12.76 -6.61
N ARG A 71 3.32 -12.13 -6.27
CA ARG A 71 3.24 -11.12 -5.21
C ARG A 71 3.56 -11.66 -3.84
N ARG A 72 3.04 -12.85 -3.48
CA ARG A 72 3.41 -13.52 -2.23
C ARG A 72 4.91 -13.82 -2.17
N SER A 73 5.47 -14.33 -3.25
CA SER A 73 6.91 -14.65 -3.32
C SER A 73 7.77 -13.40 -3.20
N TRP A 74 7.42 -12.35 -3.94
CA TRP A 74 8.12 -11.07 -3.89
C TRP A 74 8.00 -10.37 -2.53
N GLN A 75 6.81 -10.36 -1.94
CA GLN A 75 6.58 -9.81 -0.61
C GLN A 75 7.42 -10.53 0.44
N TRP A 76 7.47 -11.86 0.39
CA TRP A 76 8.33 -12.64 1.28
C TRP A 76 9.81 -12.29 1.10
N LEU A 77 10.31 -12.26 -0.15
CA LEU A 77 11.70 -11.89 -0.43
C LEU A 77 12.05 -10.48 0.07
N ARG A 78 11.14 -9.52 -0.16
CA ARG A 78 11.31 -8.13 0.26
C ARG A 78 11.35 -8.05 1.79
N LEU A 79 10.35 -8.56 2.50
CA LEU A 79 10.27 -8.44 3.96
C LEU A 79 11.38 -9.21 4.72
N GLN A 80 12.09 -10.15 4.07
CA GLN A 80 13.19 -10.92 4.66
C GLN A 80 14.58 -10.31 4.43
N ALA A 81 14.81 -9.62 3.30
CA ALA A 81 16.07 -8.94 3.04
C ALA A 81 16.08 -7.60 3.82
N SER A 82 17.09 -7.40 4.69
CA SER A 82 17.49 -6.15 5.37
C SER A 82 16.71 -4.87 5.02
N PRO A 83 16.24 -4.09 6.02
CA PRO A 83 14.83 -3.67 6.11
C PRO A 83 14.29 -3.17 4.77
N ALA A 84 13.85 -4.09 3.90
CA ALA A 84 13.26 -3.66 2.65
C ALA A 84 11.90 -3.04 3.00
N GLU A 85 11.81 -1.74 2.75
CA GLU A 85 10.72 -0.89 3.16
C GLU A 85 9.38 -1.58 2.84
N PRO A 86 8.54 -1.82 3.86
CA PRO A 86 7.16 -2.21 3.64
C PRO A 86 6.54 -1.30 2.58
N ARG A 87 5.70 -1.85 1.71
CA ARG A 87 4.92 -1.05 0.78
C ARG A 87 3.69 -0.58 1.52
N TRP A 88 3.66 0.69 1.84
CA TRP A 88 2.58 1.24 2.63
C TRP A 88 2.12 2.60 2.14
N LEU A 89 0.89 2.94 2.51
CA LEU A 89 0.30 4.24 2.23
C LEU A 89 -0.34 4.81 3.47
N ALA A 90 -0.49 6.13 3.49
CA ALA A 90 -1.34 6.83 4.43
C ALA A 90 -2.21 7.83 3.68
N CYS A 91 -3.49 7.93 4.04
CA CYS A 91 -4.42 8.87 3.42
C CYS A 91 -5.31 9.57 4.45
N GLY A 92 -5.90 10.69 4.05
CA GLY A 92 -6.70 11.53 4.96
C GLY A 92 -5.82 12.26 5.96
N HIS A 93 -6.28 12.34 7.21
CA HIS A 93 -5.50 12.92 8.32
C HIS A 93 -4.22 12.12 8.57
N ALA A 94 -4.30 10.78 8.53
CA ALA A 94 -3.12 9.91 8.69
C ALA A 94 -2.00 10.24 7.69
N GLY A 95 -2.35 10.63 6.46
CA GLY A 95 -1.38 11.05 5.46
C GLY A 95 -0.59 12.30 5.86
N GLN A 96 -1.19 13.20 6.64
CA GLN A 96 -0.56 14.43 7.13
C GLN A 96 0.35 14.12 8.33
N VAL A 97 -0.15 13.32 9.28
CA VAL A 97 0.58 12.92 10.50
C VAL A 97 1.86 12.14 10.16
N HIS A 98 1.76 11.23 9.18
CA HIS A 98 2.82 10.27 8.86
C HIS A 98 3.66 10.64 7.64
N ALA A 99 3.50 11.85 7.08
CA ALA A 99 4.24 12.30 5.89
C ALA A 99 5.77 12.19 6.06
N ALA A 100 6.28 12.45 7.27
CA ALA A 100 7.72 12.39 7.58
C ALA A 100 8.31 10.97 7.48
N LEU A 101 7.48 9.93 7.61
CA LEU A 101 7.90 8.53 7.46
C LEU A 101 7.95 8.09 5.99
N GLN A 102 7.64 8.99 5.05
CA GLN A 102 7.74 8.78 3.60
C GLN A 102 7.02 7.51 3.15
N PRO A 103 5.67 7.45 3.23
CA PRO A 103 4.93 6.31 2.71
C PRO A 103 5.28 6.08 1.25
N THR A 104 5.29 4.80 0.84
CA THR A 104 5.63 4.37 -0.52
C THR A 104 4.88 5.20 -1.57
N LEU A 105 3.64 5.56 -1.28
CA LEU A 105 2.86 6.53 -2.05
C LEU A 105 2.12 7.50 -1.13
N VAL A 106 2.35 8.80 -1.35
CA VAL A 106 1.57 9.90 -0.74
C VAL A 106 0.46 10.28 -1.72
N GLN A 107 -0.71 9.64 -1.67
CA GLN A 107 -1.85 10.04 -2.53
C GLN A 107 -3.22 9.95 -1.83
N HIS A 108 -4.12 10.79 -2.33
CA HIS A 108 -5.51 10.90 -1.91
C HIS A 108 -6.23 9.59 -2.22
N CYS A 109 -6.53 8.80 -1.19
CA CYS A 109 -7.47 7.70 -1.36
C CYS A 109 -8.89 8.21 -1.13
N SER A 110 -9.68 8.30 -2.20
CA SER A 110 -11.09 8.69 -2.10
C SER A 110 -12.01 7.51 -1.79
N HIS A 111 -11.53 6.25 -1.83
CA HIS A 111 -12.36 5.06 -1.62
C HIS A 111 -11.63 3.97 -0.80
N PRO A 112 -11.98 3.78 0.49
CA PRO A 112 -11.36 2.78 1.37
C PRO A 112 -11.39 1.34 0.83
N GLN A 113 -12.45 0.95 0.11
CA GLN A 113 -12.59 -0.39 -0.48
C GLN A 113 -11.46 -0.72 -1.47
N GLN A 114 -10.87 0.30 -2.09
CA GLN A 114 -9.77 0.10 -3.03
C GLN A 114 -8.47 -0.21 -2.29
N ILE A 115 -8.25 0.38 -1.13
CA ILE A 115 -7.05 0.08 -0.34
C ILE A 115 -7.11 -1.33 0.23
N GLU A 116 -8.28 -1.73 0.68
CA GLU A 116 -8.53 -3.11 1.09
C GLU A 116 -8.19 -4.09 -0.04
N ALA A 117 -8.69 -3.85 -1.27
CA ALA A 117 -8.33 -4.69 -2.42
C ALA A 117 -6.81 -4.72 -2.64
N LEU A 118 -6.10 -3.59 -2.55
CA LEU A 118 -4.64 -3.55 -2.70
C LEU A 118 -3.89 -4.32 -1.60
N LEU A 119 -4.42 -4.35 -0.36
CA LEU A 119 -3.88 -5.19 0.72
C LEU A 119 -4.17 -6.68 0.47
N LEU A 120 -5.40 -7.02 0.13
CA LEU A 120 -5.84 -8.40 -0.16
C LEU A 120 -5.18 -8.97 -1.42
N GLU A 121 -4.79 -8.12 -2.36
CA GLU A 121 -4.05 -8.51 -3.55
C GLU A 121 -2.52 -8.48 -3.34
N ARG A 122 -2.04 -8.13 -2.14
CA ARG A 122 -0.60 -8.02 -1.77
C ARG A 122 0.18 -7.01 -2.60
N VAL A 123 -0.52 -6.01 -3.12
CA VAL A 123 0.10 -4.83 -3.76
C VAL A 123 0.71 -3.94 -2.68
N LEU A 124 0.02 -3.82 -1.55
CA LEU A 124 0.45 -3.17 -0.32
C LEU A 124 0.64 -4.20 0.79
N ASP A 125 1.52 -3.86 1.74
CA ASP A 125 1.66 -4.60 2.99
C ASP A 125 0.85 -3.96 4.11
N LEU A 126 0.76 -2.62 4.13
CA LEU A 126 0.13 -1.85 5.20
C LEU A 126 -0.55 -0.61 4.64
N ALA A 127 -1.65 -0.19 5.27
CA ALA A 127 -2.26 1.11 5.00
C ALA A 127 -2.64 1.81 6.29
N VAL A 128 -2.56 3.14 6.31
CA VAL A 128 -3.10 3.97 7.40
C VAL A 128 -4.22 4.85 6.85
N LEU A 129 -5.43 4.62 7.33
CA LEU A 129 -6.65 5.19 6.79
C LEU A 129 -7.39 6.00 7.85
N THR A 130 -7.85 7.18 7.49
CA THR A 130 -8.87 7.90 8.27
C THR A 130 -10.26 7.39 7.88
N LEU A 131 -10.99 6.81 8.85
CA LEU A 131 -12.35 6.32 8.67
C LEU A 131 -13.34 7.09 9.55
N PRO A 132 -14.61 7.26 9.12
CA PRO A 132 -15.64 7.81 10.00
C PRO A 132 -15.81 6.95 11.26
N GLU A 133 -16.06 7.57 12.40
CA GLU A 133 -16.14 6.89 13.70
C GLU A 133 -17.24 5.82 13.78
N ALA A 134 -18.36 6.02 13.08
CA ALA A 134 -19.46 5.08 13.02
C ALA A 134 -19.15 3.78 12.24
N VAL A 135 -17.99 3.69 11.58
CA VAL A 135 -17.58 2.48 10.86
C VAL A 135 -16.98 1.49 11.87
N ALA A 136 -17.76 0.47 12.21
CA ALA A 136 -17.29 -0.65 13.03
C ALA A 136 -16.06 -1.32 12.37
N PRO A 137 -15.10 -1.82 13.17
CA PRO A 137 -13.98 -2.60 12.64
C PRO A 137 -14.48 -3.80 11.86
N ARG A 138 -13.85 -4.07 10.72
CA ARG A 138 -14.26 -5.16 9.84
C ARG A 138 -13.85 -6.51 10.42
N SER A 139 -14.76 -7.48 10.32
CA SER A 139 -14.61 -8.82 10.89
C SER A 139 -14.26 -9.89 9.85
N ASP A 140 -13.92 -9.52 8.60
CA ASP A 140 -13.69 -10.49 7.51
C ASP A 140 -12.46 -11.38 7.70
N GLY A 141 -11.77 -11.30 8.83
CA GLY A 141 -10.76 -12.26 9.27
C GLY A 141 -9.42 -12.15 8.54
N GLU A 142 -9.38 -11.67 7.29
CA GLU A 142 -8.15 -11.55 6.52
C GLU A 142 -7.31 -10.32 6.87
N LEU A 143 -7.95 -9.24 7.29
CA LEU A 143 -7.28 -8.01 7.72
C LEU A 143 -7.33 -7.86 9.23
N VAL A 144 -6.29 -7.22 9.76
CA VAL A 144 -6.19 -6.76 11.15
C VAL A 144 -6.18 -5.25 11.12
N GLU A 145 -7.09 -4.64 11.90
CA GLU A 145 -7.18 -3.20 12.06
C GLU A 145 -6.70 -2.79 13.46
N ILE A 146 -5.79 -1.82 13.52
CA ILE A 146 -5.27 -1.26 14.77
C ILE A 146 -5.65 0.23 14.79
N PRO A 147 -6.49 0.70 15.73
CA PRO A 147 -6.80 2.12 15.84
C PRO A 147 -5.58 2.90 16.34
N LEU A 148 -5.38 4.13 15.86
CA LEU A 148 -4.26 5.01 16.25
C LEU A 148 -4.74 6.27 16.96
N LEU A 149 -5.51 7.11 16.25
CA LEU A 149 -5.92 8.43 16.71
C LEU A 149 -7.39 8.67 16.38
N ARG A 150 -8.11 9.31 17.30
CA ARG A 150 -9.41 9.93 17.04
C ARG A 150 -9.24 11.44 16.94
N HIS A 151 -9.90 12.04 15.95
CA HIS A 151 -9.95 13.47 15.72
C HIS A 151 -11.31 13.86 15.14
N ALA A 152 -11.57 15.16 14.96
CA ALA A 152 -12.86 15.66 14.49
C ALA A 152 -13.28 15.12 13.11
N GLY A 153 -12.34 14.67 12.29
CA GLY A 153 -12.59 14.07 10.98
C GLY A 153 -12.79 12.55 10.99
N GLY A 154 -12.64 11.88 12.14
CA GLY A 154 -12.82 10.43 12.29
C GLY A 154 -11.71 9.75 13.09
N VAL A 155 -11.44 8.49 12.74
CA VAL A 155 -10.47 7.63 13.41
C VAL A 155 -9.43 7.15 12.39
N ASP A 156 -8.16 7.41 12.68
CA ASP A 156 -7.04 6.85 11.94
C ASP A 156 -6.82 5.40 12.38
N ARG A 157 -6.68 4.50 11.41
CA ARG A 157 -6.45 3.06 11.64
C ARG A 157 -5.36 2.54 10.74
N ILE A 158 -4.52 1.66 11.28
CA ILE A 158 -3.63 0.81 10.51
C ILE A 158 -4.41 -0.42 10.06
N ALA A 159 -4.30 -0.77 8.78
CA ALA A 159 -4.79 -2.01 8.21
C ALA A 159 -3.62 -2.81 7.65
N VAL A 160 -3.53 -4.08 8.03
CA VAL A 160 -2.51 -5.04 7.58
C VAL A 160 -3.16 -6.40 7.36
N ARG A 161 -2.63 -7.23 6.47
CA ARG A 161 -3.10 -8.61 6.38
C ARG A 161 -2.72 -9.41 7.62
N ARG A 162 -3.61 -10.28 8.09
CA ARG A 162 -3.38 -11.13 9.26
C ARG A 162 -2.14 -12.00 9.13
N ASP A 163 -1.88 -12.57 7.94
CA ASP A 163 -0.70 -13.40 7.70
C ASP A 163 0.63 -12.62 7.72
N LEU A 164 0.57 -11.29 7.74
CA LEU A 164 1.73 -10.41 7.77
C LEU A 164 1.90 -9.69 9.10
N GLN A 165 0.94 -9.78 10.03
CA GLN A 165 0.94 -9.03 11.30
C GLN A 165 2.21 -9.27 12.13
N ASP A 166 2.76 -10.48 12.05
CA ASP A 166 3.91 -10.93 12.84
C ASP A 166 5.24 -10.76 12.10
N GLN A 167 5.23 -10.11 10.92
CA GLN A 167 6.46 -9.83 10.18
C GLN A 167 7.27 -8.72 10.87
N PRO A 168 8.55 -8.94 11.21
CA PRO A 168 9.34 -7.96 11.96
C PRO A 168 9.43 -6.57 11.30
N ALA A 169 9.55 -6.54 9.97
CA ALA A 169 9.60 -5.28 9.22
C ALA A 169 8.29 -4.47 9.33
N LEU A 170 7.15 -5.15 9.44
CA LEU A 170 5.85 -4.51 9.62
C LEU A 170 5.63 -4.07 11.06
N GLN A 171 6.04 -4.89 12.04
CA GLN A 171 6.00 -4.49 13.45
C GLN A 171 6.84 -3.22 13.70
N ALA A 172 8.05 -3.16 13.15
CA ALA A 172 8.90 -1.98 13.24
C ALA A 172 8.25 -0.72 12.61
N LEU A 173 7.54 -0.89 11.48
CA LEU A 173 6.80 0.20 10.86
C LEU A 173 5.59 0.63 11.71
N ILE A 174 4.81 -0.32 12.25
CA ILE A 174 3.68 -0.03 13.14
C ILE A 174 4.16 0.77 14.36
N GLU A 175 5.25 0.35 14.99
CA GLU A 175 5.84 1.08 16.12
C GLU A 175 6.32 2.49 15.73
N ALA A 176 6.87 2.68 14.53
CA ALA A 176 7.25 3.99 14.02
C ALA A 176 6.02 4.88 13.80
N LEU A 177 4.94 4.33 13.24
CA LEU A 177 3.66 5.03 13.04
C LEU A 177 3.06 5.46 14.38
N GLN A 178 3.01 4.56 15.36
CA GLN A 178 2.50 4.84 16.71
C GLN A 178 3.31 5.95 17.39
N ARG A 179 4.65 5.89 17.32
CA ARG A 179 5.52 6.95 17.87
C ARG A 179 5.27 8.30 17.20
N GLN A 180 5.10 8.33 15.88
CA GLN A 180 4.80 9.55 15.14
C GLN A 180 3.44 10.14 15.54
N ALA A 181 2.42 9.30 15.66
CA ALA A 181 1.08 9.71 16.12
C ALA A 181 1.11 10.26 17.56
N GLN A 182 1.87 9.65 18.46
CA GLN A 182 2.07 10.17 19.82
C GLN A 182 2.79 11.52 19.85
N GLN A 183 3.76 11.73 18.97
CA GLN A 183 4.43 13.04 18.85
C GLN A 183 3.47 14.11 18.33
N HIS A 184 2.63 13.76 17.34
CA HIS A 184 1.60 14.64 16.79
C HIS A 184 0.57 15.03 17.86
N LEU A 185 0.12 14.07 18.67
CA LEU A 185 -0.83 14.31 19.77
C LEU A 185 -0.33 15.35 20.79
N ARG A 186 0.98 15.42 21.04
CA ARG A 186 1.56 16.46 21.93
C ARG A 186 1.37 17.87 21.39
N GLN A 187 1.25 18.02 20.08
CA GLN A 187 1.00 19.29 19.39
C GLN A 187 -0.49 19.56 19.19
N HIS A 188 -1.33 18.52 19.33
CA HIS A 188 -2.76 18.52 19.04
C HIS A 188 -3.56 17.82 20.17
N PRO A 189 -3.62 18.41 21.37
CA PRO A 189 -4.25 17.79 22.56
C PRO A 189 -5.77 17.60 22.43
N GLU A 190 -6.40 18.20 21.43
CA GLU A 190 -7.81 17.99 21.07
C GLU A 190 -8.08 16.61 20.44
N GLN A 191 -7.04 15.90 20.04
CA GLN A 191 -7.13 14.54 19.52
C GLN A 191 -7.03 13.51 20.66
N GLU A 192 -7.43 12.27 20.40
CA GLU A 192 -7.40 11.19 21.41
C GLU A 192 -6.60 10.00 20.89
N TRP A 193 -5.72 9.46 21.73
CA TRP A 193 -4.94 8.26 21.46
C TRP A 193 -5.80 7.00 21.61
N LEU A 194 -5.77 6.12 20.61
CA LEU A 194 -6.54 4.88 20.61
C LEU A 194 -5.70 3.59 20.53
N GLY A 195 -4.40 3.65 20.19
CA GLY A 195 -3.60 2.42 20.12
C GLY A 195 -2.20 2.53 19.57
#